data_AF-A0AAI9EM70-F1
#
_entry.id   AF-A0AAI9EM70-F1
#
_cell.length_a   1.000
_cell.length_b   1.000
_cell.length_c   1.000
_cell.angle_alpha   90.00
_cell.angle_beta   90.00
_cell.angle_gamma   90.00
#
_symmetry.space_group_name_H-M   'P 1'
#
loop_
_entity.id
_entity.type
_entity.pdbx_description
1 polymer ?
#
loop_
_entity_poly.entity_id
_entity_poly.type
_entity_poly.pdbx_seq_one_letter_code
_entity_poly.pdbx_strand_id
1 'polypeptide(L)'
;MNTYPQQPVNDLRIDTAWRENFSGASMNRKLHGLLSTGVYAGFKVKPKSGLAVEISSTEESIAVLEVGSYSLTARMPANVKKQLTLTAGKTQYVVLEAQYAMNQTSTVGIFVRDAVPANGIMLAKVTLPTGATSISTSQIEQALPSKPVTAADYAELAAYTIDNARRTLELQEEVNKLKNTSGFKTITPSEREGVNFPVDAIPHWAFYHRNC
;
A
#
# COMPACT_ATOMS: atom_id res chain seq x y z
N MET A 1 -28.75 -35.98 -5.48
CA MET A 1 -27.33 -35.59 -5.44
C MET A 1 -27.26 -34.09 -5.68
N ASN A 2 -26.73 -33.32 -4.72
CA ASN A 2 -26.54 -31.88 -4.88
C ASN A 2 -25.28 -31.65 -5.74
N THR A 3 -25.48 -31.48 -7.05
CA THR A 3 -24.44 -31.22 -8.05
C THR A 3 -24.13 -29.73 -8.14
N TYR A 4 -23.70 -29.13 -7.03
CA TYR A 4 -23.14 -27.77 -7.07
C TYR A 4 -21.62 -27.87 -7.21
N PRO A 5 -21.00 -27.18 -8.19
CA PRO A 5 -19.55 -27.14 -8.32
C PRO A 5 -18.98 -26.44 -7.08
N GLN A 6 -18.52 -27.23 -6.11
CA GLN A 6 -17.81 -26.71 -4.95
C GLN A 6 -16.44 -26.22 -5.41
N GLN A 7 -16.03 -25.05 -4.91
CA GLN A 7 -14.66 -24.61 -5.12
C GLN A 7 -13.70 -25.65 -4.52
N PRO A 8 -12.57 -25.92 -5.18
CA PRO A 8 -11.63 -26.97 -4.77
C PRO A 8 -11.20 -26.76 -3.32
N VAL A 9 -11.43 -27.78 -2.47
CA VAL A 9 -11.12 -27.71 -1.04
C VAL A 9 -9.60 -27.67 -0.78
N ASN A 10 -8.82 -28.17 -1.74
CA ASN A 10 -7.37 -28.29 -1.73
C ASN A 10 -6.65 -27.18 -2.50
N ASP A 11 -7.34 -26.07 -2.82
CA ASP A 11 -6.74 -24.94 -3.52
C ASP A 11 -7.29 -23.61 -3.00
N LEU A 12 -6.79 -22.51 -3.54
CA LEU A 12 -7.29 -21.16 -3.33
C LEU A 12 -8.79 -21.08 -3.64
N ARG A 13 -9.56 -20.58 -2.68
CA ARG A 13 -11.02 -20.44 -2.76
C ARG A 13 -11.48 -19.17 -2.04
N ILE A 14 -12.75 -18.84 -2.20
CA ILE A 14 -13.45 -17.90 -1.34
C ILE A 14 -14.48 -18.64 -0.50
N ASP A 15 -14.74 -18.15 0.71
CA ASP A 15 -15.64 -18.82 1.65
C ASP A 15 -17.12 -18.62 1.36
N THR A 16 -17.43 -17.69 0.47
CA THR A 16 -18.78 -17.51 -0.03
C THR A 16 -19.07 -18.61 -1.04
N ALA A 17 -19.99 -19.52 -0.69
CA ALA A 17 -20.31 -20.60 -1.60
C ALA A 17 -20.96 -20.09 -2.89
N TRP A 18 -20.79 -20.89 -3.93
CA TRP A 18 -21.40 -20.68 -5.24
C TRP A 18 -22.90 -20.44 -5.12
N ARG A 19 -23.40 -19.33 -5.68
CA ARG A 19 -24.84 -18.96 -5.64
C ARG A 19 -25.43 -18.88 -4.22
N GLU A 20 -24.66 -18.46 -3.22
CA GLU A 20 -25.22 -18.18 -1.90
C GLU A 20 -26.32 -17.11 -1.98
N ASN A 21 -27.55 -17.57 -1.77
CA ASN A 21 -28.73 -16.71 -1.75
C ASN A 21 -28.97 -16.16 -0.35
N PHE A 22 -29.40 -14.89 -0.32
CA PHE A 22 -29.95 -14.16 0.82
C PHE A 22 -29.04 -14.00 2.04
N SER A 23 -28.82 -15.04 2.86
CA SER A 23 -28.16 -14.91 4.16
C SER A 23 -26.65 -14.65 4.05
N GLY A 24 -25.94 -15.42 3.21
CA GLY A 24 -24.50 -15.21 2.97
C GLY A 24 -24.22 -13.86 2.31
N ALA A 25 -24.95 -13.57 1.21
CA ALA A 25 -24.88 -12.29 0.53
C ALA A 25 -25.21 -11.09 1.44
N SER A 26 -26.22 -11.20 2.31
CA SER A 26 -26.55 -10.13 3.26
C SER A 26 -25.48 -9.97 4.33
N MET A 27 -24.87 -11.05 4.81
CA MET A 27 -23.79 -10.94 5.81
C MET A 27 -22.56 -10.26 5.22
N ASN A 28 -22.15 -10.66 4.01
CA ASN A 28 -20.99 -10.07 3.33
C ASN A 28 -21.17 -8.57 3.04
N ARG A 29 -22.40 -8.16 2.72
CA ARG A 29 -22.74 -6.72 2.57
C ARG A 29 -22.67 -5.97 3.89
N LYS A 30 -23.00 -6.61 5.01
CA LYS A 30 -22.90 -6.00 6.35
C LYS A 30 -21.45 -5.89 6.84
N LEU A 31 -20.58 -6.81 6.41
CA LEU A 31 -19.15 -6.78 6.72
C LEU A 31 -18.35 -5.83 5.83
N HIS A 32 -18.91 -5.43 4.69
CA HIS A 32 -18.30 -4.46 3.79
C HIS A 32 -18.09 -3.12 4.50
N GLY A 33 -16.87 -2.60 4.47
CA GLY A 33 -16.43 -1.39 5.16
C GLY A 33 -16.16 -1.59 6.66
N LEU A 34 -16.42 -2.77 7.22
CA LEU A 34 -16.15 -3.07 8.64
C LEU A 34 -14.80 -3.75 8.84
N LEU A 35 -14.43 -4.69 7.95
CA LEU A 35 -13.13 -5.36 7.96
C LEU A 35 -12.20 -4.65 6.97
N SER A 36 -10.96 -4.37 7.38
CA SER A 36 -9.95 -3.82 6.49
C SER A 36 -9.57 -4.84 5.42
N THR A 37 -9.62 -4.44 4.15
CA THR A 37 -9.15 -5.29 3.06
C THR A 37 -7.66 -5.59 3.22
N GLY A 38 -7.26 -6.83 2.90
CA GLY A 38 -5.88 -7.27 2.79
C GLY A 38 -5.62 -8.61 3.49
N VAL A 39 -4.36 -8.90 3.77
CA VAL A 39 -3.90 -10.23 4.20
C VAL A 39 -3.94 -10.34 5.72
N TYR A 40 -4.70 -11.28 6.27
CA TYR A 40 -4.75 -11.52 7.72
C TYR A 40 -3.75 -12.59 8.16
N ALA A 41 -3.51 -13.59 7.30
CA ALA A 41 -2.56 -14.66 7.56
C ALA A 41 -1.98 -15.23 6.25
N GLY A 42 -0.72 -15.69 6.30
CA GLY A 42 -0.10 -16.43 5.20
C GLY A 42 0.24 -15.60 3.96
N PHE A 43 -0.04 -16.15 2.77
CA PHE A 43 0.27 -15.57 1.45
C PHE A 43 1.73 -15.07 1.31
N LYS A 44 2.69 -15.88 1.79
CA LYS A 44 4.09 -15.47 1.75
C LYS A 44 4.65 -15.55 0.34
N VAL A 45 5.07 -14.40 -0.20
CA VAL A 45 5.71 -14.31 -1.52
C VAL A 45 7.22 -14.46 -1.34
N LYS A 46 7.80 -15.45 -2.00
CA LYS A 46 9.24 -15.75 -1.93
C LYS A 46 9.82 -15.86 -3.34
N PRO A 47 11.09 -15.49 -3.55
CA PRO A 47 11.75 -15.76 -4.82
C PRO A 47 11.81 -17.27 -5.09
N LYS A 48 11.68 -17.62 -6.37
CA LYS A 48 11.96 -18.95 -6.91
C LYS A 48 13.07 -18.84 -7.95
N SER A 49 13.44 -19.94 -8.59
CA SER A 49 14.39 -19.97 -9.70
C SER A 49 13.97 -19.02 -10.83
N GLY A 50 14.93 -18.27 -11.36
CA GLY A 50 14.70 -17.33 -12.46
C GLY A 50 13.87 -16.12 -12.04
N LEU A 51 13.05 -15.60 -12.96
CA LEU A 51 12.12 -14.49 -12.71
C LEU A 51 10.76 -14.97 -12.16
N ALA A 52 10.77 -15.97 -11.29
CA ALA A 52 9.55 -16.51 -10.70
C ALA A 52 9.47 -16.24 -9.21
N VAL A 53 8.25 -16.03 -8.72
CA VAL A 53 7.92 -16.01 -7.29
C VAL A 53 7.01 -17.16 -6.95
N GLU A 54 7.18 -17.69 -5.74
CA GLU A 54 6.31 -18.69 -5.14
C GLU A 54 5.51 -18.04 -4.01
N ILE A 55 4.19 -18.22 -4.04
CA ILE A 55 3.27 -17.84 -2.98
C ILE A 55 2.93 -19.10 -2.21
N SER A 56 3.27 -19.14 -0.92
CA SER A 56 3.02 -20.28 -0.05
C SER A 56 2.94 -19.87 1.41
N SER A 57 2.44 -20.77 2.26
CA SER A 57 2.43 -20.62 3.71
C SER A 57 2.49 -21.99 4.37
N THR A 58 3.08 -22.05 5.57
CA THR A 58 3.09 -23.26 6.42
C THR A 58 1.73 -23.53 7.04
N GLU A 59 0.93 -22.49 7.22
CA GLU A 59 -0.42 -22.51 7.75
C GLU A 59 -1.42 -22.02 6.70
N GLU A 60 -2.72 -22.15 6.97
CA GLU A 60 -3.78 -21.63 6.11
C GLU A 60 -3.57 -20.12 5.90
N SER A 61 -3.66 -19.68 4.65
CA SER A 61 -3.59 -18.26 4.31
C SER A 61 -4.99 -17.68 4.21
N ILE A 62 -5.20 -16.50 4.79
CA ILE A 62 -6.49 -15.84 4.91
C ILE A 62 -6.32 -14.39 4.48
N ALA A 63 -7.21 -13.94 3.60
CA ALA A 63 -7.27 -12.55 3.17
C ALA A 63 -8.72 -12.11 2.98
N VAL A 64 -8.98 -10.82 3.19
CA VAL A 64 -10.28 -10.19 2.96
C VAL A 64 -10.17 -9.24 1.77
N LEU A 65 -11.11 -9.35 0.84
CA LEU A 65 -11.21 -8.51 -0.35
C LEU A 65 -12.61 -7.92 -0.44
N GLU A 66 -12.73 -6.74 -1.03
CA GLU A 66 -14.02 -6.16 -1.35
C GLU A 66 -14.25 -6.16 -2.86
N VAL A 67 -15.43 -6.65 -3.27
CA VAL A 67 -15.86 -6.66 -4.67
C VAL A 67 -17.25 -6.05 -4.75
N GLY A 68 -17.35 -4.86 -5.34
CA GLY A 68 -18.59 -4.10 -5.40
C GLY A 68 -19.04 -3.66 -4.00
N SER A 69 -20.08 -4.30 -3.46
CA SER A 69 -20.59 -4.04 -2.10
C SER A 69 -20.49 -5.26 -1.19
N TYR A 70 -19.59 -6.20 -1.51
CA TYR A 70 -19.45 -7.46 -0.80
C TYR A 70 -18.03 -7.60 -0.23
N SER A 71 -17.94 -7.95 1.05
CA SER A 71 -16.69 -8.40 1.67
C SER A 71 -16.56 -9.92 1.49
N LEU A 72 -15.43 -10.38 0.94
CA LEU A 72 -15.15 -11.77 0.62
C LEU A 72 -13.89 -12.23 1.35
N THR A 73 -13.98 -13.38 2.01
CA THR A 73 -12.82 -14.05 2.58
C THR A 73 -12.24 -15.04 1.58
N ALA A 74 -10.98 -14.83 1.18
CA ALA A 74 -10.21 -15.77 0.39
C ALA A 74 -9.33 -16.62 1.31
N ARG A 75 -9.33 -17.94 1.06
CA ARG A 75 -8.51 -18.90 1.80
C ARG A 75 -7.68 -19.76 0.87
N MET A 76 -6.43 -19.98 1.27
CA MET A 76 -5.53 -20.93 0.62
C MET A 76 -5.06 -21.96 1.65
N PRO A 77 -5.30 -23.27 1.44
CA PRO A 77 -4.88 -24.30 2.38
C PRO A 77 -3.37 -24.29 2.62
N ALA A 78 -2.96 -24.80 3.78
CA ALA A 78 -1.55 -24.94 4.14
C ALA A 78 -0.78 -25.75 3.08
N ASN A 79 0.48 -25.38 2.83
CA ASN A 79 1.38 -26.04 1.89
C ASN A 79 0.96 -26.01 0.40
N VAL A 80 -0.15 -25.36 0.04
CA VAL A 80 -0.46 -25.05 -1.35
C VAL A 80 0.51 -23.99 -1.88
N LYS A 81 1.03 -24.22 -3.09
CA LYS A 81 2.02 -23.37 -3.73
C LYS A 81 1.47 -22.83 -5.04
N LYS A 82 1.52 -21.51 -5.21
CA LYS A 82 1.26 -20.85 -6.49
C LYS A 82 2.54 -20.23 -7.00
N GLN A 83 2.78 -20.33 -8.30
CA GLN A 83 3.97 -19.79 -8.95
C GLN A 83 3.56 -18.79 -10.00
N LEU A 84 4.26 -17.67 -10.02
CA LEU A 84 4.02 -16.60 -10.97
C LEU A 84 5.33 -16.12 -11.55
N THR A 85 5.34 -15.88 -12.86
CA THR A 85 6.49 -15.35 -13.57
C THR A 85 6.35 -13.84 -13.72
N LEU A 86 7.44 -13.14 -13.43
CA LEU A 86 7.60 -11.70 -13.53
C LEU A 86 8.46 -11.36 -14.75
N THR A 87 8.45 -10.08 -15.12
CA THR A 87 9.17 -9.52 -16.25
C THR A 87 10.22 -8.55 -15.73
N ALA A 88 11.45 -8.69 -16.22
CA ALA A 88 12.53 -7.77 -15.86
C ALA A 88 12.28 -6.34 -16.37
N GLY A 89 12.91 -5.36 -15.73
CA GLY A 89 12.87 -3.95 -16.15
C GLY A 89 11.61 -3.18 -15.75
N LYS A 90 10.76 -3.71 -14.87
CA LYS A 90 9.60 -3.00 -14.36
C LYS A 90 9.23 -3.35 -12.93
N THR A 91 8.43 -2.47 -12.34
CA THR A 91 7.71 -2.71 -11.08
C THR A 91 6.41 -3.43 -11.39
N GLN A 92 6.16 -4.53 -10.69
CA GLN A 92 4.94 -5.32 -10.82
C GLN A 92 4.39 -5.68 -9.46
N TYR A 93 3.11 -6.01 -9.41
CA TYR A 93 2.38 -6.34 -8.21
C TYR A 93 1.87 -7.78 -8.31
N VAL A 94 2.18 -8.57 -7.31
CA VAL A 94 1.51 -9.85 -7.07
C VAL A 94 0.23 -9.54 -6.32
N VAL A 95 -0.91 -9.81 -6.95
CA VAL A 95 -2.22 -9.44 -6.44
C VAL A 95 -3.12 -10.66 -6.28
N LEU A 96 -3.93 -10.66 -5.23
CA LEU A 96 -5.04 -11.59 -5.08
C LEU A 96 -6.29 -10.90 -5.60
N GLU A 97 -6.94 -11.48 -6.60
CA GLU A 97 -8.12 -10.92 -7.25
C GLU A 97 -9.30 -11.87 -7.10
N ALA A 98 -10.48 -11.31 -6.87
CA ALA A 98 -11.73 -12.05 -6.86
C ALA A 98 -12.76 -11.40 -7.81
N GLN A 99 -13.63 -12.24 -8.35
CA GLN A 99 -14.84 -11.82 -9.06
C GLN A 99 -16.03 -12.45 -8.35
N TYR A 100 -17.03 -11.64 -8.05
CA TYR A 100 -18.25 -12.07 -7.39
C TYR A 100 -19.43 -11.22 -7.86
N ALA A 101 -20.51 -11.91 -8.20
CA ALA A 101 -21.81 -11.30 -8.40
C ALA A 101 -22.90 -12.27 -7.94
N MET A 102 -24.00 -11.73 -7.42
CA MET A 102 -25.15 -12.53 -7.00
C MET A 102 -25.66 -13.38 -8.18
N ASN A 103 -25.96 -14.65 -7.92
CA ASN A 103 -26.38 -15.66 -8.91
C ASN A 103 -25.34 -16.04 -9.97
N GLN A 104 -24.11 -15.54 -9.88
CA GLN A 104 -23.03 -15.85 -10.82
C GLN A 104 -21.95 -16.73 -10.20
N THR A 105 -21.06 -17.18 -11.07
CA THR A 105 -19.84 -17.88 -10.77
C THR A 105 -18.85 -16.98 -10.06
N SER A 106 -18.46 -17.35 -8.85
CA SER A 106 -17.38 -16.65 -8.16
C SER A 106 -16.02 -17.25 -8.55
N THR A 107 -15.04 -16.39 -8.85
CA THR A 107 -13.67 -16.81 -9.16
C THR A 107 -12.67 -16.07 -8.29
N VAL A 108 -11.57 -16.74 -7.93
CA VAL A 108 -10.45 -16.12 -7.21
C VAL A 108 -9.14 -16.62 -7.78
N GLY A 109 -8.14 -15.75 -7.87
CA GLY A 109 -6.84 -16.10 -8.41
C GLY A 109 -5.74 -15.14 -7.95
N ILE A 110 -4.49 -15.58 -8.07
CA ILE A 110 -3.32 -14.74 -7.83
C ILE A 110 -2.70 -14.42 -9.18
N PHE A 111 -2.47 -13.14 -9.44
CA PHE A 111 -1.99 -12.65 -10.72
C PHE A 111 -0.82 -11.69 -10.54
N VAL A 112 -0.08 -11.49 -11.63
CA VAL A 112 0.90 -10.41 -11.74
C VAL A 112 0.25 -9.29 -12.53
N ARG A 113 0.25 -8.08 -11.97
CA ARG A 113 -0.31 -6.87 -12.60
C ARG A 113 0.70 -5.74 -12.54
N ASP A 114 0.53 -4.78 -13.43
CA ASP A 114 1.34 -3.54 -13.41
C ASP A 114 0.74 -2.50 -12.44
N ALA A 115 -0.47 -2.72 -11.92
CA ALA A 115 -1.13 -1.95 -10.88
C ALA A 115 -2.09 -2.83 -10.06
N VAL A 116 -2.41 -2.42 -8.82
CA VAL A 116 -3.37 -3.14 -7.97
C VAL A 116 -4.80 -2.81 -8.42
N PRO A 117 -5.61 -3.79 -8.86
CA PRO A 117 -6.97 -3.53 -9.30
C PRO A 117 -7.91 -3.30 -8.09
N ALA A 118 -9.04 -2.62 -8.32
CA ALA A 118 -9.99 -2.26 -7.25
C ALA A 118 -10.63 -3.46 -6.55
N ASN A 119 -10.82 -4.57 -7.28
CA ASN A 119 -11.38 -5.84 -6.79
C ASN A 119 -10.28 -6.82 -6.34
N GLY A 120 -9.08 -6.31 -6.08
CA GLY A 120 -7.94 -7.09 -5.66
C GLY A 120 -7.16 -6.41 -4.56
N ILE A 121 -6.33 -7.19 -3.89
CA ILE A 121 -5.40 -6.71 -2.86
C ILE A 121 -3.97 -7.03 -3.28
N MET A 122 -3.03 -6.19 -2.88
CA MET A 122 -1.61 -6.47 -3.06
C MET A 122 -1.16 -7.54 -2.07
N LEU A 123 -0.46 -8.57 -2.55
CA LEU A 123 0.29 -9.53 -1.72
C LEU A 123 1.76 -9.13 -1.63
N ALA A 124 2.33 -8.65 -2.74
CA ALA A 124 3.67 -8.09 -2.78
C ALA A 124 3.84 -7.15 -3.97
N LYS A 125 4.72 -6.18 -3.82
CA LYS A 125 5.28 -5.36 -4.90
C LYS A 125 6.68 -5.86 -5.19
N VAL A 126 6.99 -6.06 -6.46
CA VAL A 126 8.30 -6.55 -6.91
C VAL A 126 8.88 -5.55 -7.89
N THR A 127 10.08 -5.06 -7.60
CA THR A 127 10.77 -4.08 -8.46
C THR A 127 12.01 -4.74 -9.07
N LEU A 128 11.99 -4.97 -10.38
CA LEU A 128 13.07 -5.67 -11.09
C LEU A 128 13.83 -4.72 -12.01
N PRO A 129 15.17 -4.66 -11.92
CA PRO A 129 15.98 -3.88 -12.85
C PRO A 129 15.97 -4.48 -14.26
N THR A 130 16.32 -3.67 -15.25
CA THR A 130 16.47 -4.13 -16.64
C THR A 130 17.57 -5.19 -16.73
N GLY A 131 17.29 -6.30 -17.42
CA GLY A 131 18.24 -7.40 -17.56
C GLY A 131 18.33 -8.34 -16.36
N ALA A 132 17.48 -8.20 -15.35
CA ALA A 132 17.39 -9.17 -14.25
C ALA A 132 17.10 -10.58 -14.79
N THR A 133 17.82 -11.58 -14.28
CA THR A 133 17.63 -12.99 -14.61
C THR A 133 17.16 -13.82 -13.40
N SER A 134 17.23 -13.24 -12.20
CA SER A 134 16.78 -13.82 -10.94
C SER A 134 16.16 -12.76 -10.04
N ILE A 135 15.40 -13.21 -9.03
CA ILE A 135 14.76 -12.35 -8.04
C ILE A 135 15.46 -12.54 -6.69
N SER A 136 15.83 -11.44 -6.04
CA SER A 136 16.29 -11.43 -4.66
C SER A 136 15.17 -11.07 -3.70
N THR A 137 15.27 -11.48 -2.43
CA THR A 137 14.30 -11.12 -1.39
C THR A 137 14.19 -9.61 -1.18
N SER A 138 15.29 -8.87 -1.35
CA SER A 138 15.32 -7.41 -1.26
C SER A 138 14.49 -6.69 -2.34
N GLN A 139 14.17 -7.37 -3.44
CA GLN A 139 13.34 -6.82 -4.51
C GLN A 139 11.84 -7.05 -4.29
N ILE A 140 11.47 -7.80 -3.24
CA ILE A 140 10.10 -8.14 -2.89
C ILE A 140 9.70 -7.34 -1.65
N GLU A 141 8.80 -6.40 -1.84
CA GLU A 141 8.13 -5.66 -0.78
C GLU A 141 6.80 -6.36 -0.48
N GLN A 142 6.76 -7.12 0.62
CA GLN A 142 5.58 -7.87 1.02
C GLN A 142 4.50 -6.94 1.58
N ALA A 143 3.24 -7.19 1.23
CA ALA A 143 2.12 -6.50 1.83
C ALA A 143 2.10 -6.76 3.34
N LEU A 144 1.96 -5.69 4.12
CA LEU A 144 1.81 -5.80 5.56
C LEU A 144 0.49 -6.52 5.87
N PRO A 145 0.45 -7.35 6.93
CA PRO A 145 -0.79 -7.95 7.34
C PRO A 145 -1.83 -6.86 7.68
N SER A 146 -3.04 -7.03 7.18
CA SER A 146 -4.21 -6.29 7.63
C SER A 146 -4.51 -6.71 9.05
N LYS A 147 -3.87 -6.04 10.02
CA LYS A 147 -4.29 -6.14 11.40
C LYS A 147 -5.58 -5.33 11.57
N PRO A 148 -6.57 -5.83 12.31
CA PRO A 148 -7.64 -4.96 12.80
C PRO A 148 -7.00 -3.86 13.64
N VAL A 149 -7.37 -2.61 13.40
CA VAL A 149 -6.87 -1.47 14.19
C VAL A 149 -7.29 -1.69 15.63
N THR A 150 -6.33 -1.91 16.51
CA THR A 150 -6.56 -2.09 17.94
C THR A 150 -6.61 -0.72 18.63
N ALA A 151 -7.24 -0.64 19.80
CA ALA A 151 -7.20 0.58 20.61
C ALA A 151 -5.77 1.02 20.97
N ALA A 152 -4.81 0.08 21.00
CA ALA A 152 -3.40 0.35 21.19
C ALA A 152 -2.78 1.08 19.98
N ASP A 153 -3.17 0.72 18.76
CA ASP A 153 -2.68 1.40 17.53
C ASP A 153 -3.16 2.86 17.49
N TYR A 154 -4.40 3.13 17.93
CA TYR A 154 -4.89 4.51 18.10
C TYR A 154 -4.10 5.28 19.17
N ALA A 155 -3.72 4.62 20.27
CA ALA A 155 -2.93 5.24 21.32
C ALA A 155 -1.50 5.57 20.85
N GLU A 156 -0.87 4.70 20.04
CA GLU A 156 0.45 4.96 19.45
C GLU A 156 0.42 6.13 18.46
N LEU A 157 -0.59 6.20 17.58
CA LEU A 157 -0.79 7.34 16.67
C LEU A 157 -1.02 8.66 17.43
N ALA A 158 -1.81 8.63 18.50
CA ALA A 158 -2.01 9.78 19.36
C ALA A 158 -0.70 10.21 20.05
N ALA A 159 0.08 9.27 20.57
CA ALA A 159 1.38 9.54 21.20
C ALA A 159 2.40 10.15 20.22
N TYR A 160 2.49 9.61 19.00
CA TYR A 160 3.38 10.13 17.96
C TYR A 160 3.02 11.57 17.52
N THR A 161 1.72 11.88 17.44
CA THR A 161 1.23 13.22 17.11
C THR A 161 1.62 14.24 18.19
N ILE A 162 1.54 13.85 19.46
CA ILE A 162 1.95 14.68 20.61
C ILE A 162 3.47 14.91 20.59
N ASP A 163 4.26 13.88 20.32
CA ASP A 163 5.73 13.98 20.31
C ASP A 163 6.25 14.86 19.16
N ASN A 164 5.68 14.72 17.96
CA ASN A 164 6.00 15.60 16.84
C ASN A 164 5.61 17.06 17.10
N ALA A 165 4.46 17.30 17.73
CA ALA A 165 4.04 18.65 18.10
C ALA A 165 5.03 19.29 19.09
N ARG A 166 5.50 18.52 20.07
CA ARG A 166 6.52 18.95 21.03
C ARG A 166 7.85 19.29 20.34
N ARG A 167 8.35 18.41 19.47
CA ARG A 167 9.58 18.65 18.72
C ARG A 167 9.50 19.90 17.82
N THR A 168 8.32 20.15 17.26
CA THR A 168 8.08 21.35 16.43
C THR A 168 8.13 22.63 17.28
N LEU A 169 7.60 22.60 18.50
CA LEU A 169 7.70 23.73 19.44
C LEU A 169 9.15 23.99 19.88
N GLU A 170 9.90 22.94 20.20
CA GLU A 170 11.31 23.05 20.60
C GLU A 170 12.16 23.67 19.47
N LEU A 171 11.97 23.22 18.22
CA LEU A 171 12.62 23.82 17.05
C LEU A 171 12.22 25.29 16.84
N GLN A 172 10.95 25.63 17.07
CA GLN A 172 10.48 27.02 16.96
C GLN A 172 11.11 27.92 18.02
N GLU A 173 11.26 27.44 19.25
CA GLU A 173 11.96 28.15 20.32
C GLU A 173 13.44 28.35 20.01
N GLU A 174 14.12 27.33 19.48
CA GLU A 174 15.52 27.45 19.04
C GLU A 174 15.65 28.48 17.92
N VAL A 175 14.78 28.43 16.91
CA VAL A 175 14.75 29.43 15.83
C VAL A 175 14.52 30.85 16.40
N ASN A 176 13.62 31.01 17.36
CA ASN A 176 13.36 32.31 17.99
C ASN A 176 14.56 32.81 18.82
N LYS A 177 15.22 31.92 19.57
CA LYS A 177 16.46 32.23 20.29
C LYS A 177 17.56 32.64 19.32
N LEU A 178 17.77 31.87 18.26
CA LEU A 178 18.76 32.18 17.22
C LEU A 178 18.47 33.53 16.55
N LYS A 179 17.22 33.85 16.23
CA LYS A 179 16.85 35.18 15.70
C LYS A 179 17.19 36.31 16.66
N ASN A 180 16.91 36.13 17.94
CA ASN A 180 17.19 37.12 18.97
C ASN A 180 18.70 37.28 19.23
N THR A 181 19.49 36.20 19.18
CA THR A 181 20.94 36.22 19.40
C THR A 181 21.72 36.68 18.17
N SER A 182 21.26 36.34 16.96
CA SER A 182 21.90 36.74 15.70
C SER A 182 21.59 38.17 15.26
N GLY A 183 20.76 38.91 16.01
CA GLY A 183 20.38 40.28 15.67
C GLY A 183 19.63 40.40 14.33
N PHE A 184 19.06 39.31 13.82
CA PHE A 184 18.37 39.29 12.53
C PHE A 184 17.03 40.02 12.66
N LYS A 185 17.03 41.34 12.43
CA LYS A 185 15.80 42.12 12.25
C LYS A 185 15.12 41.64 10.98
N THR A 186 13.90 41.14 11.12
CA THR A 186 13.00 40.95 9.98
C THR A 186 12.67 42.35 9.46
N ILE A 187 13.28 42.75 8.33
CA ILE A 187 12.96 44.01 7.67
C ILE A 187 11.51 43.89 7.20
N THR A 188 10.62 44.71 7.78
CA THR A 188 9.23 44.78 7.33
C THR A 188 9.18 45.33 5.90
N PRO A 189 8.16 45.00 5.08
CA PRO A 189 8.09 45.50 3.70
C PRO A 189 8.19 47.03 3.60
N SER A 190 7.74 47.76 4.62
CA SER A 190 7.84 49.22 4.73
C SER A 190 9.25 49.76 4.99
N GLU A 191 10.16 48.93 5.53
CA GLU A 191 11.56 49.33 5.79
C GLU A 191 12.48 49.08 4.59
N ARG A 192 11.99 48.42 3.52
CA ARG A 192 12.78 48.20 2.28
C ARG A 192 12.90 49.44 1.40
N GLU A 193 12.04 50.44 1.56
CA GLU A 193 12.05 51.64 0.71
C GLU A 193 13.14 52.66 1.09
N GLY A 194 13.85 52.47 2.21
CA GLY A 194 14.89 53.39 2.69
C GLY A 194 16.33 52.92 2.51
N VAL A 195 16.57 51.70 2.03
CA VAL A 195 17.94 51.15 1.90
C VAL A 195 18.51 51.51 0.54
N ASN A 196 19.27 52.61 0.48
CA ASN A 196 20.04 52.98 -0.69
C ASN A 196 21.21 52.00 -0.85
N PHE A 197 21.05 51.00 -1.70
CA PHE A 197 22.14 50.08 -2.04
C PHE A 197 23.18 50.87 -2.86
N PRO A 198 24.47 50.87 -2.48
CA PRO A 198 25.50 51.46 -3.33
C PRO A 198 25.49 50.72 -4.66
N VAL A 199 25.34 51.49 -5.74
CA VAL A 199 25.13 51.00 -7.11
C VAL A 199 26.32 50.18 -7.64
N ASP A 200 27.45 50.18 -6.93
CA ASP A 200 28.71 49.54 -7.33
C ASP A 200 28.81 48.05 -6.96
N ALA A 201 27.78 47.47 -6.33
CA ALA A 201 27.80 46.07 -5.88
C ALA A 201 26.83 45.13 -6.65
N ILE A 202 26.36 45.53 -7.83
CA ILE A 202 25.54 44.65 -8.69
C ILE A 202 26.48 43.84 -9.60
N PRO A 203 26.63 42.52 -9.40
CA PRO A 203 27.45 41.72 -10.31
C PRO A 203 26.78 41.64 -11.69
N HIS A 204 27.60 41.83 -12.73
CA HIS A 204 27.25 42.04 -14.14
C HIS A 204 26.38 40.96 -14.82
N TRP A 205 26.02 39.87 -14.14
CA TRP A 205 25.22 38.77 -14.70
C TRP A 205 23.71 38.94 -14.52
N ALA A 206 23.26 39.94 -13.75
CA ALA A 206 21.83 40.12 -13.42
C ALA A 206 20.97 40.75 -14.54
N PHE A 207 21.54 41.08 -15.70
CA PHE A 207 20.81 41.60 -16.85
C PHE A 207 21.05 40.73 -18.09
N TYR A 208 20.42 39.56 -18.18
CA TYR A 208 20.16 38.98 -19.50
C TYR A 208 18.92 38.06 -19.48
N HIS A 209 18.08 38.26 -20.49
CA HIS A 209 16.87 37.51 -20.88
C HIS A 209 15.52 37.87 -20.24
N ARG A 210 14.98 39.01 -20.67
CA ARG A 210 13.64 39.01 -21.29
C ARG A 210 13.78 39.50 -22.72
N ASN A 211 13.29 38.68 -23.65
CA ASN A 211 12.73 38.98 -24.97
C ASN A 211 13.10 37.89 -25.98
N CYS A 212 12.26 36.85 -26.03
CA CYS A 212 11.68 36.21 -27.21
C CYS A 212 10.41 35.48 -26.75
#